data_AF-A0A1I2N1D7-F1
#
_entry.id   AF-A0A1I2N1D7-F1
#
_cell.length_a   1.000
_cell.length_b   1.000
_cell.length_c   1.000
_cell.angle_alpha   90.00
_cell.angle_beta   90.00
_cell.angle_gamma   90.00
#
_symmetry.space_group_name_H-M   'P 1'
#
loop_
_entity.id
_entity.type
_entity.pdbx_description
1 polymer ?
#
loop_
_entity_poly.entity_id
_entity_poly.type
_entity_poly.pdbx_seq_one_letter_code
_entity_poly.pdbx_strand_id
1 'polypeptide(L)'
;MKVILENELEKCAWEIMMAAQHKWKRNYGSLMCDHLDFYFEDIYKEEADKAVNEEVERRLRDEFGEEFFVGKDEYVKSELEGYALDELTDEERQELEREFCDDYKYVWEQIEDEREYLLEDVRQKLRGVYYTFFNGPQRLTIVYNGEVIQGGDAGQECEA
;
A
#
# COMPACT_ATOMS: atom_id res chain seq x y z
N MET A 1 22.75 0.87 1.64
CA MET A 1 23.21 2.27 1.56
C MET A 1 24.35 2.48 2.56
N LYS A 2 25.42 3.21 2.21
CA LYS A 2 26.64 3.36 3.01
C LYS A 2 26.91 4.83 3.33
N VAL A 3 27.26 5.13 4.57
CA VAL A 3 27.72 6.46 5.03
C VAL A 3 29.15 6.34 5.52
N ILE A 4 30.01 7.27 5.10
CA ILE A 4 31.40 7.37 5.55
C ILE A 4 31.47 8.56 6.49
N LEU A 5 31.94 8.33 7.72
CA LEU A 5 32.20 9.38 8.70
C LEU A 5 33.68 9.78 8.56
N GLU A 6 33.92 11.03 8.21
CA GLU A 6 35.23 11.55 7.81
C GLU A 6 36.08 11.99 9.01
N ASN A 7 35.46 12.21 10.17
CA ASN A 7 36.12 12.72 11.37
C ASN A 7 35.42 12.29 12.67
N GLU A 8 36.08 12.53 13.81
CA GLU A 8 35.59 12.14 15.14
C GLU A 8 34.30 12.89 15.53
N LEU A 9 34.08 14.11 15.02
CA LEU A 9 32.85 14.86 15.29
C LEU A 9 31.64 14.18 14.64
N GLU A 10 31.76 13.73 13.40
CA GLU A 10 30.71 12.98 12.69
C GLU A 10 30.43 11.63 13.35
N LYS A 11 31.47 10.94 13.82
CA LYS A 11 31.32 9.73 14.64
C LYS A 11 30.55 9.99 15.93
N CYS A 12 30.94 11.02 16.68
CA CYS A 12 30.27 11.37 17.92
C CYS A 12 28.81 11.78 17.68
N ALA A 13 28.55 12.57 16.63
CA ALA A 13 27.19 12.95 16.23
C ALA A 13 26.35 11.70 15.88
N TRP A 14 26.91 10.77 15.11
CA TRP A 14 26.26 9.50 14.77
C TRP A 14 25.91 8.68 16.03
N GLU A 15 26.87 8.50 16.94
CA GLU A 15 26.66 7.76 18.20
C GLU A 15 25.58 8.41 19.08
N ILE A 16 25.57 9.74 19.18
CA ILE A 16 24.53 10.49 19.91
C ILE A 16 23.16 10.29 19.26
N MET A 17 23.07 10.37 17.93
CA MET A 17 21.82 10.15 17.20
C MET A 17 21.28 8.74 17.38
N MET A 18 22.15 7.72 17.30
CA MET A 18 21.78 6.33 17.54
C MET A 18 21.33 6.09 18.98
N ALA A 19 22.06 6.64 19.96
CA ALA A 19 21.69 6.54 21.37
C ALA A 19 20.35 7.23 21.65
N ALA A 20 20.10 8.39 21.05
CA ALA A 20 18.84 9.10 21.16
C ALA A 20 17.69 8.28 20.54
N GLN A 21 17.89 7.71 19.36
CA GLN A 21 16.90 6.83 18.72
C GLN A 21 16.59 5.59 19.57
N HIS A 22 17.59 4.91 20.12
CA HIS A 22 17.39 3.76 21.00
C HIS A 22 16.68 4.13 22.29
N LYS A 23 17.05 5.24 22.92
CA LYS A 23 16.40 5.75 24.13
C LYS A 23 14.96 6.13 23.86
N TRP A 24 14.69 6.76 22.71
CA TRP A 24 13.34 7.09 22.27
C TRP A 24 12.51 5.83 22.06
N LYS A 25 13.00 4.85 21.29
CA LYS A 25 12.33 3.56 21.07
C LYS A 25 12.07 2.80 22.37
N ARG A 26 12.98 2.86 23.35
CA ARG A 26 12.80 2.21 24.66
C ARG A 26 11.73 2.89 25.51
N ASN A 27 11.69 4.22 25.51
CA ASN A 27 10.78 4.99 26.37
C ASN A 27 9.39 5.14 25.76
N TYR A 28 9.32 5.22 24.44
CA TYR A 28 8.10 5.52 23.71
C TYR A 28 7.64 4.34 22.84
N GLY A 29 8.41 3.27 22.66
CA GLY A 29 7.89 2.03 22.03
C GLY A 29 7.11 2.25 20.74
N SER A 30 5.85 1.79 20.71
CA SER A 30 4.89 1.96 19.62
C SER A 30 4.33 3.38 19.48
N LEU A 31 4.50 4.26 20.47
CA LEU A 31 3.95 5.63 20.47
C LEU A 31 4.45 6.46 19.29
N MET A 32 5.61 6.12 18.70
CA MET A 32 6.08 6.81 17.50
C MET A 32 5.29 6.42 16.24
N CYS A 33 4.75 5.21 16.21
CA CYS A 33 3.85 4.76 15.15
C CYS A 33 2.50 5.44 15.34
N ASP A 34 2.01 5.50 16.59
CA ASP A 34 0.79 6.25 16.95
C ASP A 34 0.91 7.75 16.59
N HIS A 35 2.09 8.36 16.77
CA HIS A 35 2.31 9.76 16.37
C HIS A 35 2.32 9.97 14.86
N LEU A 36 2.76 8.98 14.08
CA LEU A 36 2.76 9.06 12.63
C LEU A 36 1.37 8.75 12.08
N ASP A 37 0.68 7.77 12.65
CA ASP A 37 -0.74 7.56 12.40
C ASP A 37 -1.52 8.86 12.66
N PHE A 38 -1.24 9.57 13.75
CA PHE A 38 -1.80 10.92 13.96
C PHE A 38 -1.46 11.92 12.84
N TYR A 39 -0.24 11.92 12.29
CA TYR A 39 0.08 12.79 11.15
C TYR A 39 -0.72 12.44 9.89
N PHE A 40 -0.94 11.16 9.59
CA PHE A 40 -1.63 10.74 8.36
C PHE A 40 -3.14 10.67 8.51
N GLU A 41 -3.65 10.31 9.68
CA GLU A 41 -5.08 10.14 9.93
C GLU A 41 -5.74 11.42 10.45
N ASP A 42 -4.97 12.37 11.00
CA ASP A 42 -5.52 13.63 11.53
C ASP A 42 -4.97 14.88 10.82
N ILE A 43 -3.65 14.99 10.62
CA ILE A 43 -3.07 16.24 10.06
C ILE A 43 -3.16 16.30 8.53
N TYR A 44 -2.77 15.23 7.85
CA TYR A 44 -2.75 15.11 6.39
C TYR A 44 -3.77 14.09 5.88
N LYS A 45 -4.89 14.00 6.60
CA LYS A 45 -5.93 12.99 6.36
C LYS A 45 -6.43 13.02 4.92
N GLU A 46 -6.73 14.20 4.40
CA GLU A 46 -7.30 14.34 3.06
C GLU A 46 -6.34 13.83 1.98
N GLU A 47 -5.05 14.19 2.09
CA GLU A 47 -4.02 13.73 1.16
C GLU A 47 -3.74 12.23 1.30
N ALA A 48 -3.71 11.72 2.54
CA ALA A 48 -3.47 10.32 2.83
C ALA A 48 -4.63 9.43 2.34
N ASP A 49 -5.87 9.78 2.67
CA ASP A 49 -7.06 9.06 2.22
C ASP A 49 -7.18 9.11 0.70
N LYS A 50 -6.86 10.25 0.07
CA LYS A 50 -6.81 10.34 -1.40
C LYS A 50 -5.80 9.36 -1.99
N ALA A 51 -4.56 9.37 -1.51
CA ALA A 51 -3.50 8.50 -2.03
C ALA A 51 -3.82 7.01 -1.81
N VAL A 52 -4.39 6.67 -0.65
CA VAL A 52 -4.84 5.30 -0.34
C VAL A 52 -5.95 4.88 -1.30
N ASN A 53 -6.99 5.69 -1.49
CA ASN A 53 -8.10 5.38 -2.38
C ASN A 53 -7.66 5.24 -3.84
N GLU A 54 -6.78 6.13 -4.32
CA GLU A 54 -6.22 6.05 -5.68
C GLU A 54 -5.45 4.74 -5.89
N GLU A 55 -4.64 4.30 -4.92
CA GLU A 55 -3.90 3.04 -5.02
C GLU A 55 -4.82 1.81 -4.94
N VAL A 56 -5.85 1.85 -4.09
CA VAL A 56 -6.85 0.78 -4.01
C VAL A 56 -7.62 0.66 -5.33
N GLU A 57 -8.11 1.77 -5.88
CA GLU A 57 -8.81 1.75 -7.18
C GLU A 57 -7.92 1.24 -8.30
N ARG A 58 -6.63 1.65 -8.32
CA ARG A 58 -5.67 1.16 -9.30
C ARG A 58 -5.52 -0.37 -9.22
N ARG A 59 -5.35 -0.93 -8.02
CA ARG A 59 -5.20 -2.38 -7.83
C ARG A 59 -6.47 -3.16 -8.19
N LEU A 60 -7.64 -2.65 -7.79
CA LEU A 60 -8.90 -3.29 -8.15
C LEU A 60 -9.11 -3.30 -9.67
N ARG A 61 -8.75 -2.23 -10.37
CA ARG A 61 -8.77 -2.19 -11.85
C ARG A 61 -7.78 -3.17 -12.48
N ASP A 62 -6.58 -3.30 -11.92
CA ASP A 62 -5.58 -4.26 -12.41
C ASP A 62 -6.04 -5.72 -12.23
N GLU A 63 -6.81 -6.00 -11.18
CA GLU A 63 -7.25 -7.36 -10.82
C GLU A 63 -8.53 -7.78 -11.56
N PHE A 64 -9.55 -6.91 -11.56
CA PHE A 64 -10.87 -7.23 -12.09
C PHE A 64 -11.09 -6.75 -13.53
N GLY A 65 -10.26 -5.84 -14.04
CA GLY A 65 -10.42 -5.24 -15.36
C GLY A 65 -11.18 -3.91 -15.33
N GLU A 66 -10.89 -3.02 -16.30
CA GLU A 66 -11.50 -1.68 -16.37
C GLU A 66 -13.00 -1.74 -16.70
N GLU A 67 -13.44 -2.80 -17.38
CA GLU A 67 -14.80 -3.04 -17.85
C GLU A 67 -15.83 -3.09 -16.72
N PHE A 68 -15.45 -3.47 -15.49
CA PHE A 68 -16.37 -3.51 -14.35
C PHE A 68 -16.51 -2.16 -13.64
N PHE A 69 -15.69 -1.15 -13.98
CA PHE A 69 -15.70 0.18 -13.34
C PHE A 69 -16.52 1.22 -14.12
N VAL A 70 -17.38 0.75 -15.03
CA VAL A 70 -18.42 1.55 -15.69
C VAL A 70 -19.77 1.26 -15.03
N GLY A 71 -20.81 2.02 -15.39
CA GLY A 71 -22.15 1.71 -14.88
C GLY A 71 -22.64 0.35 -15.39
N LYS A 72 -23.40 -0.39 -14.57
CA LYS A 72 -23.99 -1.68 -14.95
C LYS A 72 -24.63 -1.69 -16.35
N ASP A 73 -25.41 -0.66 -16.68
CA ASP A 73 -26.08 -0.56 -17.98
C ASP A 73 -25.08 -0.39 -19.14
N GLU A 74 -23.97 0.30 -18.89
CA GLU A 74 -22.88 0.50 -19.86
C GLU A 74 -22.08 -0.80 -20.06
N TYR A 75 -21.81 -1.54 -18.98
CA TYR A 75 -21.20 -2.87 -19.04
C TYR A 75 -22.05 -3.83 -19.89
N VAL A 76 -23.33 -3.99 -19.54
CA VAL A 76 -24.24 -4.90 -20.27
C VAL A 76 -24.32 -4.52 -21.74
N LYS A 77 -24.38 -3.22 -22.03
CA LYS A 77 -24.38 -2.74 -23.41
C LYS A 77 -23.08 -3.10 -24.14
N SER A 78 -21.93 -2.92 -23.51
CA SER A 78 -20.61 -3.26 -24.07
C SER A 78 -20.50 -4.75 -24.39
N GLU A 79 -20.93 -5.62 -23.47
CA GLU A 79 -20.91 -7.08 -23.70
C GLU A 79 -21.81 -7.50 -24.85
N LEU A 80 -23.00 -6.89 -24.97
CA LEU A 80 -23.93 -7.14 -26.05
C LEU A 80 -23.42 -6.69 -27.43
N GLU A 81 -22.52 -5.71 -27.51
CA GLU A 81 -21.91 -5.29 -28.79
C GLU A 81 -21.08 -6.41 -29.44
N GLY A 82 -20.65 -7.41 -28.67
CA GLY A 82 -19.96 -8.60 -29.17
C GLY A 82 -20.86 -9.60 -29.91
N TYR A 83 -22.17 -9.42 -29.88
CA TYR A 83 -23.15 -10.35 -30.42
C TYR A 83 -23.83 -9.80 -31.68
N ALA A 84 -24.19 -10.69 -32.61
CA ALA A 84 -25.07 -10.36 -33.73
C ALA A 84 -26.51 -10.25 -33.22
N LEU A 85 -26.84 -9.12 -32.58
CA LEU A 85 -28.12 -8.90 -31.90
C LEU A 85 -29.34 -9.01 -32.81
N ASP A 86 -29.15 -8.82 -34.12
CA ASP A 86 -30.17 -8.96 -35.17
C ASP A 86 -30.47 -10.42 -35.54
N GLU A 87 -29.61 -11.36 -35.13
CA GLU A 87 -29.81 -12.80 -35.30
C GLU A 87 -30.49 -13.46 -34.09
N LEU A 88 -30.61 -12.74 -32.97
CA LEU A 88 -31.22 -13.22 -31.73
C LEU A 88 -32.74 -12.96 -31.71
N THR A 89 -33.48 -13.89 -31.09
CA THR A 89 -34.87 -13.65 -30.71
C THR A 89 -34.95 -12.70 -29.50
N ASP A 90 -36.11 -12.08 -29.31
CA ASP A 90 -36.34 -11.19 -28.15
C ASP A 90 -36.14 -11.92 -26.81
N GLU A 91 -36.49 -13.21 -26.73
CA GLU A 91 -36.30 -14.02 -25.52
C GLU A 91 -34.81 -14.31 -25.26
N GLU A 92 -34.04 -14.69 -26.30
CA GLU A 92 -32.60 -14.94 -26.18
C GLU A 92 -31.84 -13.68 -25.77
N ARG A 93 -32.21 -12.53 -26.35
CA ARG A 93 -31.62 -11.24 -25.98
C ARG A 93 -31.89 -10.88 -24.52
N GLN A 94 -33.13 -11.06 -24.04
CA GLN A 94 -33.48 -10.78 -22.65
C GLN A 94 -32.76 -11.70 -21.66
N GLU A 95 -32.52 -12.95 -22.04
CA GLU A 95 -31.75 -13.88 -21.20
C GLU A 95 -30.28 -13.46 -21.13
N LEU A 96 -29.65 -13.13 -22.26
CA LEU A 96 -28.27 -12.61 -22.27
C LEU A 96 -28.12 -11.31 -21.47
N GLU A 97 -29.06 -10.37 -21.62
CA GLU A 97 -29.10 -9.14 -20.80
C GLU A 97 -29.15 -9.46 -19.30
N ARG A 98 -29.88 -10.51 -18.90
CA ARG A 98 -29.95 -10.95 -17.51
C ARG A 98 -28.66 -11.61 -17.06
N GLU A 99 -28.06 -12.48 -17.87
CA GLU A 99 -26.79 -13.12 -17.59
C GLU A 99 -25.69 -12.07 -17.34
N PHE A 100 -25.51 -11.11 -18.24
CA PHE A 100 -24.53 -10.04 -18.04
C PHE A 100 -24.85 -9.15 -16.83
N CYS A 101 -26.14 -8.90 -16.56
CA CYS A 101 -26.55 -8.19 -15.37
C CYS A 101 -26.17 -8.92 -14.08
N ASP A 102 -26.22 -10.25 -14.08
CA ASP A 102 -25.92 -11.08 -12.92
C ASP A 102 -24.41 -11.27 -12.77
N ASP A 103 -23.68 -11.44 -13.87
CA ASP A 103 -22.21 -11.44 -13.91
C ASP A 103 -21.65 -10.14 -13.33
N TYR A 104 -22.16 -8.98 -13.78
CA TYR A 104 -21.73 -7.69 -13.25
C TYR A 104 -21.93 -7.60 -11.73
N LYS A 105 -23.09 -8.02 -11.22
CA LYS A 105 -23.36 -7.99 -9.77
C LYS A 105 -22.41 -8.91 -9.01
N TYR A 106 -22.21 -10.12 -9.52
CA TYR A 106 -21.35 -11.12 -8.88
C TYR A 106 -19.89 -10.64 -8.79
N VAL A 107 -19.38 -10.01 -9.84
CA VAL A 107 -18.04 -9.43 -9.83
C VAL A 107 -17.99 -8.19 -8.93
N TRP A 108 -19.03 -7.36 -8.96
CA TRP A 108 -19.09 -6.15 -8.12
C TRP A 108 -19.08 -6.47 -6.63
N GLU A 109 -19.78 -7.53 -6.19
CA GLU A 109 -19.72 -8.02 -4.81
C GLU A 109 -18.27 -8.40 -4.42
N GLN A 110 -17.54 -9.07 -5.30
CA GLN A 110 -16.12 -9.38 -5.06
C GLN A 110 -15.23 -8.12 -5.03
N ILE A 111 -15.50 -7.14 -5.89
CA ILE A 111 -14.78 -5.85 -5.88
C ILE A 111 -15.00 -5.13 -4.55
N GLU A 112 -16.21 -5.17 -3.98
CA GLU A 112 -16.51 -4.55 -2.69
C GLU A 112 -15.78 -5.24 -1.53
N ASP A 113 -15.79 -6.58 -1.51
CA ASP A 113 -15.06 -7.36 -0.50
C ASP A 113 -13.55 -7.11 -0.59
N GLU A 114 -12.98 -7.14 -1.80
CA GLU A 114 -11.54 -6.91 -2.02
C GLU A 114 -11.16 -5.47 -1.71
N ARG A 115 -12.04 -4.50 -1.98
CA ARG A 115 -11.80 -3.09 -1.63
C ARG A 115 -11.60 -2.90 -0.14
N GLU A 116 -12.42 -3.53 0.70
CA GLU A 116 -12.27 -3.45 2.16
C GLU A 116 -10.93 -4.03 2.60
N TYR A 117 -10.54 -5.19 2.04
CA TYR A 117 -9.25 -5.81 2.32
C TYR A 117 -8.06 -4.93 1.90
N LEU A 118 -8.09 -4.42 0.66
CA LEU A 118 -7.01 -3.60 0.10
C LEU A 118 -6.86 -2.26 0.82
N LEU A 119 -7.95 -1.67 1.31
CA LEU A 119 -7.88 -0.45 2.12
C LEU A 119 -6.99 -0.64 3.35
N GLU A 120 -7.15 -1.76 4.06
CA GLU A 120 -6.32 -2.06 5.22
C GLU A 120 -4.89 -2.45 4.81
N ASP A 121 -4.70 -3.29 3.77
CA ASP A 121 -3.36 -3.66 3.28
C ASP A 121 -2.54 -2.43 2.86
N VAL A 122 -3.14 -1.50 2.10
CA VAL A 122 -2.47 -0.29 1.64
C VAL A 122 -2.13 0.61 2.83
N ARG A 123 -3.02 0.77 3.81
CA ARG A 123 -2.74 1.50 5.05
C ARG A 123 -1.61 0.86 5.85
N GLN A 124 -1.58 -0.47 5.98
CA GLN A 124 -0.49 -1.18 6.63
C GLN A 124 0.83 -1.02 5.90
N LYS A 125 0.84 -1.06 4.56
CA LYS A 125 2.03 -0.78 3.75
C LYS A 125 2.53 0.64 3.96
N LEU A 126 1.62 1.62 4.01
CA LEU A 126 1.94 3.01 4.31
C LEU A 126 2.60 3.12 5.69
N ARG A 127 2.04 2.46 6.72
CA ARG A 127 2.66 2.32 8.05
C ARG A 127 4.04 1.66 7.99
N GLY A 128 4.21 0.63 7.16
CA GLY A 128 5.48 -0.07 6.94
C GLY A 128 6.60 0.80 6.35
N VAL A 129 6.25 1.75 5.46
CA VAL A 129 7.19 2.75 4.95
C VAL A 129 7.72 3.61 6.10
N TYR A 130 6.88 3.98 7.06
CA TYR A 130 7.30 4.76 8.23
C TYR A 130 8.24 4.00 9.13
N TYR A 131 7.92 2.75 9.45
CA TYR A 131 8.84 1.87 10.19
C TYR A 131 10.19 1.78 9.47
N THR A 132 10.19 1.69 8.15
CA THR A 132 11.43 1.65 7.36
C THR A 132 12.19 2.98 7.40
N PHE A 133 11.53 4.13 7.27
CA PHE A 133 12.18 5.44 7.33
C PHE A 133 12.84 5.67 8.70
N PHE A 134 12.12 5.41 9.79
CA PHE A 134 12.63 5.65 11.14
C PHE A 134 13.66 4.63 11.59
N ASN A 135 13.58 3.37 11.14
CA ASN A 135 14.65 2.38 11.36
C ASN A 135 15.73 2.43 10.27
N GLY A 136 15.60 3.31 9.28
CA GLY A 136 16.57 3.54 8.21
C GLY A 136 17.99 3.74 8.72
N PRO A 137 18.21 4.59 9.76
CA PRO A 137 19.54 4.76 10.36
C PRO A 137 20.17 3.46 10.85
N GLN A 138 19.38 2.50 11.38
CA GLN A 138 19.87 1.19 11.83
C GLN A 138 20.27 0.27 10.66
N ARG A 139 19.66 0.46 9.49
CA ARG A 139 19.94 -0.32 8.27
C ARG A 139 21.13 0.23 7.47
N LEU A 140 21.68 1.38 7.88
CA LEU A 140 22.85 1.96 7.21
C LEU A 140 24.13 1.23 7.60
N THR A 141 25.00 1.02 6.59
CA THR A 141 26.40 0.66 6.84
C THR A 141 27.19 1.94 7.11
N ILE A 142 27.78 2.04 8.30
CA ILE A 142 28.53 3.20 8.76
C ILE A 142 29.99 2.81 8.86
N VAL A 143 30.83 3.58 8.18
CA VAL A 143 32.28 3.37 8.15
C VAL A 143 32.98 4.58 8.74
N TYR A 144 33.91 4.33 9.67
CA TYR A 144 34.78 5.33 10.26
C TYR A 144 36.23 4.83 10.19
N ASN A 145 37.16 5.67 9.69
CA ASN A 145 38.57 5.29 9.51
C ASN A 145 38.79 3.96 8.76
N GLY A 146 37.92 3.65 7.79
CA GLY A 146 37.99 2.40 7.02
C GLY A 146 37.38 1.18 7.73
N GLU A 147 36.96 1.30 8.99
CA GLU A 147 36.31 0.23 9.76
C GLU A 147 34.79 0.38 9.72
N VAL A 148 34.06 -0.73 9.56
CA VAL A 148 32.59 -0.76 9.65
C VAL A 148 32.21 -0.74 11.14
N ILE A 149 31.64 0.37 11.61
CA ILE A 149 31.20 0.56 13.00
C ILE A 149 29.71 0.27 13.18
N GLN A 150 28.96 0.14 12.09
CA GLN A 150 27.58 -0.35 12.05
C GLN A 150 27.34 -0.96 10.67
N GLY A 151 26.73 -2.14 10.58
CA GLY A 151 26.48 -2.82 9.31
C GLY A 151 25.17 -3.59 9.37
N GLY A 152 24.23 -3.25 8.48
CA GLY A 152 23.02 -4.02 8.28
C GLY A 152 23.34 -5.30 7.53
N ASP A 153 23.72 -6.34 8.28
CA ASP A 153 23.43 -7.75 8.00
C ASP A 153 23.96 -8.64 9.14
N ALA A 154 23.04 -9.03 10.01
CA ALA A 154 23.08 -10.33 10.66
C ALA A 154 21.63 -10.80 10.66
N GLY A 155 21.32 -11.82 9.85
CA GLY A 155 19.98 -12.33 9.62
C GLY A 155 19.21 -12.55 10.92
N GLN A 156 18.22 -11.71 11.17
CA GLN A 156 17.07 -12.04 11.99
C GLN A 156 15.87 -12.03 11.06
N GLU A 157 15.57 -13.21 10.54
CA GLU A 157 14.22 -13.60 10.20
C GLU A 157 13.32 -13.17 11.37
N CYS A 158 12.42 -12.22 11.14
CA CYS A 158 11.29 -12.06 12.03
C CYS A 158 10.43 -13.32 11.82
N GLU A 159 10.51 -14.26 12.76
CA GLU A 159 9.49 -15.30 12.90
C GLU A 159 8.11 -14.64 12.96
N ALA A 160 7.17 -15.28 12.25
CA ALA A 160 5.80 -14.86 12.01
C ALA A 160 4.96 -14.67 13.27
#